data_AF-A0A2N2K4A0-F1
#
_entry.id   AF-A0A2N2K4A0-F1
#
_cell.length_a   1.000
_cell.length_b   1.000
_cell.length_c   1.000
_cell.angle_alpha   90.00
_cell.angle_beta   90.00
_cell.angle_gamma   90.00
#
_symmetry.space_group_name_H-M   'P 1'
#
loop_
_entity.id
_entity.type
_entity.pdbx_description
1 polymer ?
#
loop_
_entity_poly.entity_id
_entity_poly.type
_entity_poly.pdbx_seq_one_letter_code
_entity_poly.pdbx_strand_id
1 'polypeptide(L)'
;MGVLVFPRLLLKGADGMKTRSCCLLLGFIGGLFIFSSCVTGSPAPKVEKGLSPSELSRYSDTFDKFREDLWNVAGYIPQEEIIGENFKLADMRVKDGQLRIETRTGCYSAGGVGSNFALKGDFDIQVDCKVEFVKSARDMDQLLSFNLRDMSKELSDTEIESININIFKLGQANPQLVAFYRQKGRIHRPVRREVDDFDGSLRISRKGIRATTMFRKKGESEWKELGRFVQQANEVLVTLRAQNFAPRRKEIGAGSPFIVVFDNFIINSADAIIEQEI
;
A
#
# COMPACT_ATOMS: atom_id res chain seq x y z
N MET A 1 17.24 -1.11 8.21
CA MET A 1 16.83 -0.24 7.06
C MET A 1 16.90 -1.08 5.79
N GLY A 2 16.14 -0.78 4.73
CA GLY A 2 16.18 -1.66 3.55
C GLY A 2 15.51 -1.04 2.33
N VAL A 3 16.17 -1.17 1.19
CA VAL A 3 15.75 -0.60 -0.10
C VAL A 3 14.96 -1.64 -0.89
N LEU A 4 13.79 -1.22 -1.38
CA LEU A 4 13.10 -1.90 -2.47
C LEU A 4 13.87 -1.59 -3.76
N VAL A 5 14.50 -2.61 -4.35
CA VAL A 5 15.12 -2.47 -5.67
C VAL A 5 14.05 -2.77 -6.72
N PHE A 6 13.66 -1.74 -7.47
CA PHE A 6 12.99 -1.92 -8.76
C PHE A 6 14.09 -2.00 -9.83
N PRO A 7 14.02 -2.91 -10.81
CA PRO A 7 14.97 -2.92 -11.90
C PRO A 7 14.71 -1.69 -12.79
N ARG A 8 15.59 -0.68 -12.75
CA ARG A 8 15.68 0.31 -13.84
C ARG A 8 17.12 0.44 -14.31
N LEU A 9 17.27 0.25 -15.63
CA LEU A 9 18.52 0.38 -16.36
C LEU A 9 19.15 1.77 -16.11
N LEU A 10 20.46 1.75 -15.88
CA LEU A 10 21.34 2.91 -15.80
C LEU A 10 21.25 3.77 -17.07
N LEU A 11 20.87 5.04 -16.91
CA LEU A 11 21.26 6.09 -17.85
C LEU A 11 22.02 7.19 -17.09
N LYS A 12 23.24 7.43 -17.56
CA LYS A 12 24.19 8.42 -17.05
C LYS A 12 23.72 9.85 -17.36
N GLY A 13 23.75 10.65 -16.30
CA GLY A 13 24.04 12.09 -16.16
C GLY A 13 24.00 13.05 -17.35
N ALA A 14 23.43 14.23 -17.09
CA ALA A 14 24.08 15.51 -17.35
C ALA A 14 23.56 16.59 -16.39
N ASP A 15 24.50 17.32 -15.81
CA ASP A 15 24.36 18.50 -14.95
C ASP A 15 23.63 19.68 -15.62
N GLY A 16 23.06 20.59 -14.82
CA GLY A 16 22.89 21.96 -15.28
C GLY A 16 21.89 22.87 -14.57
N MET A 17 22.39 23.56 -13.52
CA MET A 17 22.22 25.01 -13.31
C MET A 17 20.93 25.56 -12.65
N LYS A 18 21.18 26.26 -11.52
CA LYS A 18 20.28 27.14 -10.76
C LYS A 18 20.11 28.51 -11.42
N THR A 19 18.95 29.14 -11.26
CA THR A 19 18.81 30.59 -10.95
C THR A 19 17.44 30.94 -10.36
N ARG A 20 17.43 31.96 -9.48
CA ARG A 20 16.32 32.50 -8.69
C ARG A 20 15.73 33.78 -9.31
N SER A 21 14.48 34.09 -8.92
CA SER A 21 13.82 35.42 -8.77
C SER A 21 13.64 36.25 -10.06
N CYS A 22 12.55 36.99 -10.30
CA CYS A 22 12.03 38.12 -9.51
C CYS A 22 10.76 38.72 -10.18
N CYS A 23 9.74 39.05 -9.36
CA CYS A 23 8.94 40.28 -9.30
C CYS A 23 8.27 41.01 -10.51
N LEU A 24 7.06 41.51 -10.19
CA LEU A 24 6.32 42.71 -10.68
C LEU A 24 5.54 42.55 -12.02
N LEU A 25 4.36 43.15 -12.27
CA LEU A 25 3.62 44.27 -11.68
C LEU A 25 2.13 44.22 -12.17
N LEU A 26 1.28 45.00 -11.51
CA LEU A 26 -0.17 45.20 -11.68
C LEU A 26 -0.67 45.63 -13.08
N GLY A 27 -1.96 45.39 -13.32
CA GLY A 27 -2.76 46.11 -14.34
C GLY A 27 -4.27 45.89 -14.17
N PHE A 28 -4.93 46.81 -13.47
CA PHE A 28 -6.39 47.02 -13.48
C PHE A 28 -6.81 47.56 -14.87
N ILE A 29 -7.98 47.15 -15.40
CA ILE A 29 -8.97 47.99 -16.10
C ILE A 29 -10.25 47.16 -16.28
N GLY A 30 -11.38 47.75 -15.91
CA GLY A 30 -12.72 47.15 -16.01
C GLY A 30 -13.33 47.22 -17.40
N GLY A 31 -14.40 46.45 -17.57
CA GLY A 31 -15.29 46.50 -18.73
C GLY A 31 -16.46 45.54 -18.54
N LEU A 32 -17.59 46.05 -18.04
CA LEU A 32 -18.88 45.39 -18.11
C LEU A 32 -19.25 45.24 -19.60
N PHE A 33 -19.37 44.01 -20.07
CA PHE A 33 -20.11 43.70 -21.30
C PHE A 33 -21.18 42.66 -20.97
N ILE A 34 -22.43 43.12 -21.00
CA ILE A 34 -23.62 42.30 -20.92
C ILE A 34 -23.84 41.73 -22.33
N PHE A 35 -23.50 40.46 -22.53
CA PHE A 35 -23.95 39.70 -23.70
C PHE A 35 -25.05 38.73 -23.27
N SER A 36 -26.28 39.10 -23.61
CA SER A 36 -27.40 38.16 -23.71
C SER A 36 -27.13 37.22 -24.87
N SER A 37 -26.85 35.96 -24.57
CA SER A 37 -26.98 34.88 -25.54
C SER A 37 -27.75 33.74 -24.89
N CYS A 38 -28.94 33.47 -25.42
CA CYS A 38 -29.69 32.27 -25.14
C CYS A 38 -28.93 31.09 -25.76
N VAL A 39 -28.08 30.45 -24.97
CA VAL A 39 -27.61 29.10 -25.26
C VAL A 39 -28.63 28.15 -24.66
N THR A 40 -29.30 27.40 -25.53
CA THR A 40 -30.12 26.24 -25.20
C THR A 40 -29.31 25.31 -24.31
N GLY A 41 -29.67 25.26 -23.04
CA GLY A 41 -29.06 24.37 -22.06
C GLY A 41 -29.35 22.92 -22.41
N SER A 42 -28.49 22.32 -23.23
CA SER A 42 -28.24 20.89 -23.11
C SER A 42 -27.81 20.66 -21.65
N PRO A 43 -28.39 19.68 -20.93
CA PRO A 43 -27.94 19.40 -19.57
C PRO A 43 -26.43 19.18 -19.63
N ALA A 44 -25.69 19.99 -18.87
CA ALA A 44 -24.27 19.79 -18.71
C ALA A 44 -24.06 18.31 -18.39
N PRO A 45 -23.18 17.60 -19.12
CA PRO A 45 -22.91 16.22 -18.78
C PRO A 45 -22.53 16.20 -17.31
N LYS A 46 -23.27 15.44 -16.50
CA LYS A 46 -22.84 15.13 -15.14
C LYS A 46 -21.52 14.41 -15.29
N VAL A 47 -20.42 15.15 -15.18
CA VAL A 47 -19.12 14.58 -14.96
C VAL A 47 -19.23 13.94 -13.58
N GLU A 48 -19.52 12.64 -13.55
CA GLU A 48 -19.34 11.85 -12.34
C GLU A 48 -17.89 12.06 -11.92
N LYS A 49 -17.71 12.65 -10.75
CA LYS A 49 -16.38 12.88 -10.20
C LYS A 49 -15.86 11.51 -9.76
N GLY A 50 -14.96 10.91 -10.55
CA GLY A 50 -14.35 9.60 -10.28
C GLY A 50 -14.48 8.63 -11.45
N LEU A 51 -13.78 7.50 -11.34
CA LEU A 51 -13.77 6.45 -12.35
C LEU A 51 -15.05 5.58 -12.31
N SER A 52 -15.49 5.10 -13.46
CA SER A 52 -16.63 4.17 -13.56
C SER A 52 -16.31 2.79 -12.97
N PRO A 53 -17.33 2.00 -12.58
CA PRO A 53 -17.11 0.63 -12.10
C PRO A 53 -16.32 -0.26 -13.07
N SER A 54 -16.53 -0.11 -14.38
CA SER A 54 -15.78 -0.85 -15.39
C SER A 54 -14.30 -0.45 -15.42
N GLU A 55 -13.97 0.82 -15.23
CA GLU A 55 -12.58 1.28 -15.17
C GLU A 55 -11.89 0.77 -13.91
N LEU A 56 -12.56 0.86 -12.75
CA LEU A 56 -12.05 0.38 -11.46
C LEU A 56 -11.81 -1.14 -11.46
N SER A 57 -12.71 -1.90 -12.08
CA SER A 57 -12.61 -3.36 -12.14
C SER A 57 -11.36 -3.87 -12.87
N ARG A 58 -10.78 -3.08 -13.78
CA ARG A 58 -9.54 -3.43 -14.50
C ARG A 58 -8.33 -3.57 -13.57
N TYR A 59 -8.36 -2.81 -12.48
CA TYR A 59 -7.31 -2.72 -11.46
C TYR A 59 -7.64 -3.49 -10.17
N SER A 60 -8.83 -4.08 -10.10
CA SER A 60 -9.17 -5.05 -9.08
C SER A 60 -8.65 -6.43 -9.50
N ASP A 61 -8.36 -7.30 -8.54
CA ASP A 61 -7.76 -8.60 -8.81
C ASP A 61 -8.37 -9.68 -7.91
N THR A 62 -8.93 -10.71 -8.53
CA THR A 62 -9.44 -11.93 -7.87
C THR A 62 -8.35 -12.97 -7.68
N PHE A 63 -7.12 -12.69 -8.12
CA PHE A 63 -5.98 -13.60 -8.08
C PHE A 63 -6.27 -14.96 -8.72
N ASP A 64 -6.97 -15.00 -9.85
CA ASP A 64 -7.14 -16.24 -10.64
C ASP A 64 -5.85 -16.62 -11.39
N LYS A 65 -5.03 -15.63 -11.72
CA LYS A 65 -3.68 -15.76 -12.27
C LYS A 65 -2.82 -14.59 -11.80
N PHE A 66 -1.50 -14.72 -11.89
CA PHE A 66 -0.63 -13.56 -11.63
C PHE A 66 -0.78 -12.52 -12.74
N ARG A 67 -1.20 -11.30 -12.37
CA ARG A 67 -1.41 -10.16 -13.26
C ARG A 67 -0.18 -9.26 -13.24
N GLU A 68 0.80 -9.55 -14.08
CA GLU A 68 2.04 -8.74 -14.22
C GLU A 68 1.76 -7.29 -14.67
N ASP A 69 0.62 -7.06 -15.30
CA ASP A 69 0.14 -5.71 -15.63
C ASP A 69 -0.31 -4.92 -14.40
N LEU A 70 -0.74 -5.60 -13.32
CA LEU A 70 -1.17 -4.95 -12.08
C LEU A 70 -0.11 -4.98 -10.99
N TRP A 71 0.75 -6.00 -10.97
CA TRP A 71 1.62 -6.29 -9.84
C TRP A 71 3.05 -6.56 -10.26
N ASN A 72 3.98 -5.89 -9.58
CA ASN A 72 5.39 -6.25 -9.55
C ASN A 72 5.69 -7.06 -8.29
N VAL A 73 6.54 -8.08 -8.41
CA VAL A 73 7.06 -8.82 -7.27
C VAL A 73 7.88 -7.87 -6.40
N ALA A 74 7.39 -7.59 -5.20
CA ALA A 74 8.05 -6.72 -4.25
C ALA A 74 8.91 -7.57 -3.30
N GLY A 75 10.18 -7.75 -3.66
CA GLY A 75 11.21 -8.29 -2.76
C GLY A 75 11.80 -7.17 -1.90
N TYR A 76 11.60 -7.23 -0.58
CA TYR A 76 12.38 -6.42 0.34
C TYR A 76 13.69 -7.13 0.63
N ILE A 77 14.82 -6.55 0.21
CA ILE A 77 16.15 -7.01 0.61
C ILE A 77 16.56 -6.16 1.82
N PRO A 78 16.65 -6.74 3.02
CA PRO A 78 17.16 -6.06 4.21
C PRO A 78 18.61 -5.62 3.96
N GLN A 79 18.95 -4.36 4.24
CA GLN A 79 20.33 -3.87 4.07
C GLN A 79 21.25 -4.22 5.24
N GLU A 80 20.70 -4.70 6.36
CA GLU A 80 21.51 -5.15 7.48
C GLU A 80 22.17 -6.49 7.10
N GLU A 81 23.50 -6.52 7.08
CA GLU A 81 24.32 -7.68 6.65
C GLU A 81 23.84 -9.00 7.25
N ILE A 82 23.50 -9.01 8.54
CA ILE A 82 23.01 -10.19 9.28
C ILE A 82 21.71 -10.75 8.69
N ILE A 83 20.81 -9.87 8.25
CA ILE A 83 19.54 -10.31 7.66
C ILE A 83 19.80 -10.70 6.19
N GLY A 84 20.64 -9.96 5.47
CA GLY A 84 20.98 -10.22 4.07
C GLY A 84 21.63 -11.58 3.82
N GLU A 85 22.57 -12.02 4.65
CA GLU A 85 23.29 -13.30 4.48
C GLU A 85 22.39 -14.53 4.61
N ASN A 86 21.37 -14.47 5.47
CA ASN A 86 20.40 -15.54 5.68
C ASN A 86 18.99 -15.14 5.22
N PHE A 87 18.88 -14.32 4.17
CA PHE A 87 17.61 -13.94 3.57
C PHE A 87 17.22 -14.87 2.42
N LYS A 88 15.96 -15.29 2.37
CA LYS A 88 15.38 -16.01 1.23
C LYS A 88 14.02 -15.45 0.86
N LEU A 89 13.79 -15.25 -0.43
CA LEU A 89 12.47 -14.87 -0.93
C LEU A 89 11.43 -15.93 -0.54
N ALA A 90 10.29 -15.46 -0.06
CA ALA A 90 9.12 -16.30 0.19
C ALA A 90 8.66 -16.94 -1.12
N ASP A 91 8.06 -18.12 -1.01
CA ASP A 91 7.39 -18.76 -2.13
C ASP A 91 6.06 -18.03 -2.38
N MET A 92 5.92 -17.41 -3.54
CA MET A 92 4.72 -16.67 -3.92
C MET A 92 4.08 -17.34 -5.12
N ARG A 93 2.80 -17.71 -4.98
CA ARG A 93 2.07 -18.42 -6.02
C ARG A 93 0.64 -17.91 -6.09
N VAL A 94 0.11 -17.87 -7.31
CA VAL A 94 -1.31 -17.72 -7.54
C VAL A 94 -1.89 -19.09 -7.86
N LYS A 95 -2.86 -19.54 -7.07
CA LYS A 95 -3.52 -20.84 -7.24
C LYS A 95 -4.92 -20.79 -6.68
N ASP A 96 -5.88 -21.39 -7.39
CA ASP A 96 -7.26 -21.55 -6.93
C ASP A 96 -7.96 -20.23 -6.55
N GLY A 97 -7.68 -19.14 -7.30
CA GLY A 97 -8.24 -17.81 -7.03
C GLY A 97 -7.60 -17.08 -5.85
N GLN A 98 -6.35 -17.43 -5.50
CA GLN A 98 -5.68 -16.92 -4.31
C GLN A 98 -4.22 -16.59 -4.57
N LEU A 99 -3.77 -15.42 -4.11
CA LEU A 99 -2.36 -15.12 -3.95
C LEU A 99 -1.88 -15.66 -2.60
N ARG A 100 -1.03 -16.68 -2.64
CA ARG A 100 -0.45 -17.31 -1.45
C ARG A 100 1.03 -16.95 -1.31
N ILE A 101 1.42 -16.47 -0.13
CA ILE A 101 2.80 -16.15 0.22
C ILE A 101 3.23 -17.04 1.38
N GLU A 102 4.28 -17.84 1.19
CA GLU A 102 4.84 -18.76 2.18
C GLU A 102 6.30 -18.46 2.47
N THR A 103 6.61 -18.11 3.72
CA THR A 103 7.98 -17.82 4.13
C THR A 103 8.81 -19.10 4.23
N ARG A 104 10.08 -19.03 3.86
CA ARG A 104 11.04 -20.15 4.02
C ARG A 104 11.40 -20.36 5.50
N THR A 105 11.73 -21.60 5.86
CA THR A 105 12.15 -22.02 7.20
C THR A 105 13.66 -21.84 7.42
N GLY A 106 14.10 -21.70 8.67
CA GLY A 106 15.53 -21.60 9.01
C GLY A 106 16.22 -20.28 8.64
N CYS A 107 15.47 -19.31 8.13
CA CYS A 107 16.02 -18.10 7.54
C CYS A 107 15.05 -16.92 7.66
N TYR A 108 15.57 -15.72 7.45
CA TYR A 108 14.75 -14.54 7.22
C TYR A 108 14.07 -14.68 5.87
N SER A 109 12.76 -14.49 5.82
CA SER A 109 12.02 -14.64 4.60
C SER A 109 10.86 -13.67 4.49
N ALA A 110 10.73 -13.08 3.31
CA ALA A 110 9.69 -12.15 2.96
C ALA A 110 9.35 -12.25 1.47
N GLY A 111 8.12 -11.88 1.13
CA GLY A 111 7.66 -11.73 -0.25
C GLY A 111 6.38 -10.91 -0.28
N GLY A 112 6.02 -10.42 -1.46
CA GLY A 112 4.88 -9.54 -1.63
C GLY A 112 4.76 -9.02 -3.05
N VAL A 113 3.76 -8.19 -3.26
CA VAL A 113 3.51 -7.46 -4.50
C VAL A 113 3.36 -5.98 -4.23
N GLY A 114 3.79 -5.16 -5.19
CA GLY A 114 3.50 -3.74 -5.26
C GLY A 114 2.75 -3.43 -6.56
N SER A 115 1.78 -2.52 -6.51
CA SER A 115 0.99 -2.18 -7.68
C SER A 115 1.84 -1.48 -8.76
N ASN A 116 1.55 -1.75 -10.03
CA ASN A 116 2.11 -1.06 -11.20
C ASN A 116 1.32 0.21 -11.56
N PHE A 117 0.41 0.60 -10.68
CA PHE A 117 -0.39 1.80 -10.78
C PHE A 117 -0.44 2.50 -9.42
N ALA A 118 -0.60 3.83 -9.44
CA ALA A 118 -0.79 4.65 -8.26
C ALA A 118 -2.22 5.19 -8.17
N LEU A 119 -2.74 5.33 -6.96
CA LEU A 119 -4.00 5.99 -6.67
C LEU A 119 -3.76 7.48 -6.41
N LYS A 120 -4.57 8.35 -7.02
CA LYS A 120 -4.50 9.81 -6.84
C LYS A 120 -5.86 10.37 -6.44
N GLY A 121 -5.85 11.36 -5.54
CA GLY A 121 -7.07 11.97 -5.00
C GLY A 121 -7.80 11.06 -3.99
N ASP A 122 -9.13 11.17 -3.93
CA ASP A 122 -9.95 10.34 -3.05
C ASP A 122 -10.04 8.92 -3.59
N PHE A 123 -10.03 7.93 -2.69
CA PHE A 123 -10.18 6.52 -3.08
C PHE A 123 -10.69 5.66 -1.93
N ASP A 124 -11.09 4.45 -2.27
CA ASP A 124 -11.52 3.41 -1.35
C ASP A 124 -11.10 2.06 -1.88
N ILE A 125 -10.23 1.37 -1.15
CA ILE A 125 -9.69 0.06 -1.53
C ILE A 125 -9.81 -0.93 -0.39
N GLN A 126 -9.89 -2.20 -0.73
CA GLN A 126 -9.87 -3.29 0.23
C GLN A 126 -9.11 -4.50 -0.29
N VAL A 127 -8.69 -5.34 0.64
CA VAL A 127 -8.15 -6.66 0.37
C VAL A 127 -8.77 -7.69 1.31
N ASP A 128 -9.19 -8.82 0.76
CA ASP A 128 -9.58 -10.00 1.53
C ASP A 128 -8.34 -10.83 1.81
N CYS A 129 -8.15 -11.24 3.06
CA CYS A 129 -6.98 -12.00 3.46
C CYS A 129 -7.25 -12.97 4.59
N LYS A 130 -6.38 -13.99 4.65
CA LYS A 130 -6.34 -14.99 5.70
C LYS A 130 -4.94 -15.13 6.29
N VAL A 131 -4.88 -15.18 7.61
CA VAL A 131 -3.67 -15.37 8.41
C VAL A 131 -3.94 -16.43 9.47
N GLU A 132 -3.19 -17.52 9.41
CA GLU A 132 -3.14 -18.53 10.46
C GLU A 132 -1.77 -18.47 11.12
N PHE A 133 -1.75 -18.14 12.41
CA PHE A 133 -0.50 -17.98 13.15
C PHE A 133 0.05 -19.34 13.58
N VAL A 134 1.35 -19.55 13.36
CA VAL A 134 2.11 -20.63 13.97
C VAL A 134 2.33 -20.29 15.45
N LYS A 135 1.41 -20.73 16.31
CA LYS A 135 1.37 -20.36 17.74
C LYS A 135 2.59 -20.86 18.51
N SER A 136 3.12 -22.02 18.14
CA SER A 136 4.32 -22.63 18.73
C SER A 136 5.63 -21.94 18.33
N ALA A 137 5.66 -21.19 17.23
CA ALA A 137 6.88 -20.56 16.72
C ALA A 137 7.26 -19.34 17.58
N ARG A 138 8.27 -19.53 18.43
CA ARG A 138 8.72 -18.57 19.45
C ARG A 138 9.79 -17.60 18.95
N ASP A 139 10.58 -18.12 18.02
CA ASP A 139 11.79 -17.60 17.40
C ASP A 139 11.51 -16.94 16.05
N MET A 140 10.24 -16.74 15.71
CA MET A 140 9.76 -16.23 14.44
C MET A 140 8.73 -15.12 14.68
N ASP A 141 8.89 -13.99 13.98
CA ASP A 141 7.79 -13.03 13.87
C ASP A 141 6.91 -13.43 12.69
N GLN A 142 5.67 -13.00 12.66
CA GLN A 142 4.73 -13.37 11.60
C GLN A 142 3.99 -12.11 11.24
N LEU A 143 4.26 -11.54 10.06
CA LEU A 143 3.75 -10.23 9.65
C LEU A 143 3.05 -10.35 8.30
N LEU A 144 1.78 -9.96 8.26
CA LEU A 144 1.08 -9.51 7.05
C LEU A 144 1.07 -7.99 7.05
N SER A 145 1.29 -7.37 5.88
CA SER A 145 1.15 -5.93 5.69
C SER A 145 0.33 -5.60 4.45
N PHE A 146 -0.67 -4.75 4.62
CA PHE A 146 -1.38 -4.04 3.56
C PHE A 146 -1.10 -2.55 3.75
N ASN A 147 -0.37 -1.93 2.82
CA ASN A 147 0.02 -0.54 3.00
C ASN A 147 -0.04 0.28 1.71
N LEU A 148 -0.19 1.59 1.93
CA LEU A 148 -0.13 2.64 0.93
C LEU A 148 1.15 3.42 1.12
N ARG A 149 2.01 3.43 0.10
CA ARG A 149 3.29 4.15 0.12
C ARG A 149 3.21 5.38 -0.78
N ASP A 150 3.63 6.53 -0.26
CA ASP A 150 3.79 7.74 -1.06
C ASP A 150 4.86 7.54 -2.15
N MET A 151 4.51 7.87 -3.39
CA MET A 151 5.41 7.86 -4.54
C MET A 151 5.45 9.21 -5.26
N SER A 152 4.89 10.26 -4.68
CA SER A 152 4.90 11.61 -5.26
C SER A 152 6.31 12.19 -5.46
N LYS A 153 7.33 11.58 -4.86
CA LYS A 153 8.74 11.89 -5.03
C LYS A 153 9.59 10.66 -4.70
N GLU A 154 10.84 10.63 -5.16
CA GLU A 154 11.81 9.66 -4.67
C GLU A 154 12.06 9.91 -3.18
N LEU A 155 11.55 9.03 -2.33
CA LEU A 155 11.68 9.13 -0.89
C LEU A 155 12.83 8.25 -0.41
N SER A 156 13.81 8.86 0.25
CA SER A 156 14.74 8.11 1.10
C SER A 156 13.98 7.37 2.23
N ASP A 157 14.60 6.37 2.84
CA ASP A 157 14.02 5.63 3.99
C ASP A 157 13.58 6.57 5.13
N THR A 158 14.27 7.70 5.29
CA THR A 158 13.97 8.74 6.28
C THR A 158 12.82 9.67 5.89
N GLU A 159 12.31 9.57 4.67
CA GLU A 159 11.26 10.42 4.13
C GLU A 159 9.99 9.64 3.79
N ILE A 160 10.02 8.30 3.89
CA ILE A 160 8.86 7.45 3.61
C ILE A 160 7.64 7.95 4.38
N GLU A 161 6.58 8.23 3.62
CA GLU A 161 5.22 8.42 4.12
C GLU A 161 4.36 7.22 3.73
N SER A 162 3.65 6.64 4.70
CA SER A 162 2.78 5.49 4.41
C SER A 162 1.63 5.30 5.40
N ILE A 163 0.51 4.78 4.92
CA ILE A 163 -0.59 4.27 5.75
C ILE A 163 -0.51 2.75 5.74
N ASN A 164 -0.59 2.13 6.91
CA ASN A 164 -0.34 0.69 7.04
C ASN A 164 -1.46 0.07 7.87
N ILE A 165 -1.95 -1.08 7.43
CA ILE A 165 -2.67 -2.05 8.25
C ILE A 165 -1.82 -3.32 8.29
N ASN A 166 -1.40 -3.70 9.48
CA ASN A 166 -0.58 -4.89 9.70
C ASN A 166 -1.31 -5.86 10.63
N ILE A 167 -1.24 -7.14 10.30
CA ILE A 167 -1.62 -8.23 11.20
C ILE A 167 -0.32 -8.93 11.58
N PHE A 168 0.02 -8.98 12.87
CA PHE A 168 1.30 -9.55 13.27
C PHE A 168 1.34 -10.25 14.61
N LYS A 169 2.26 -11.20 14.74
CA LYS A 169 2.70 -11.82 15.99
C LYS A 169 4.21 -11.67 16.11
N LEU A 170 4.68 -11.04 17.19
CA LEU A 170 6.12 -10.86 17.44
C LEU A 170 6.63 -11.91 18.41
N GLY A 171 7.30 -12.96 17.91
CA GLY A 171 7.79 -14.07 18.70
C GLY A 171 6.70 -14.66 19.61
N GLN A 172 6.81 -14.39 20.91
CA GLN A 172 5.93 -14.88 21.98
C GLN A 172 4.65 -14.06 22.21
N ALA A 173 4.55 -12.88 21.63
CA ALA A 173 3.43 -11.98 21.89
C ALA A 173 2.11 -12.53 21.32
N ASN A 174 0.99 -12.06 21.89
CA ASN A 174 -0.32 -12.25 21.27
C ASN A 174 -0.35 -11.59 19.89
N PRO A 175 -1.04 -12.16 18.90
CA PRO A 175 -1.20 -11.51 17.62
C PRO A 175 -2.02 -10.22 17.75
N GLN A 176 -1.69 -9.25 16.89
CA GLN A 176 -2.27 -7.92 16.89
C GLN A 176 -2.62 -7.49 15.47
N LEU A 177 -3.78 -6.87 15.33
CA LEU A 177 -4.16 -6.05 14.20
C LEU A 177 -3.83 -4.59 14.53
N VAL A 178 -3.02 -3.95 13.70
CA VAL A 178 -2.48 -2.62 13.96
C VAL A 178 -2.63 -1.73 12.73
N ALA A 179 -3.14 -0.52 12.92
CA ALA A 179 -3.05 0.54 11.92
C ALA A 179 -2.11 1.65 12.39
N PHE A 180 -1.31 2.18 11.47
CA PHE A 180 -0.47 3.33 11.75
C PHE A 180 -0.15 4.14 10.49
N TYR A 181 0.22 5.39 10.73
CA TYR A 181 0.80 6.27 9.71
C TYR A 181 2.29 6.42 9.94
N ARG A 182 3.09 6.36 8.88
CA ARG A 182 4.50 6.71 8.88
C ARG A 182 4.66 8.09 8.26
N GLN A 183 5.39 8.97 8.94
CA GLN A 183 5.76 10.29 8.45
C GLN A 183 7.25 10.51 8.66
N LYS A 184 7.98 10.92 7.63
CA LYS A 184 9.43 11.12 7.72
C LYS A 184 10.14 9.92 8.38
N GLY A 185 9.77 8.71 7.92
CA GLY A 185 10.32 7.45 8.43
C GLY A 185 9.83 7.02 9.83
N ARG A 186 9.12 7.87 10.57
CA ARG A 186 8.68 7.59 11.95
C ARG A 186 7.25 7.10 12.01
N ILE A 187 6.98 6.11 12.86
CA ILE A 187 5.63 5.58 13.09
C ILE A 187 4.89 6.50 14.07
N HIS A 188 3.69 6.91 13.70
CA HIS A 188 2.82 7.78 14.49
C HIS A 188 1.48 7.11 14.78
N ARG A 189 1.02 7.29 16.02
CA ARG A 189 -0.34 6.93 16.49
C ARG A 189 -0.76 5.49 16.13
N PRO A 190 0.02 4.45 16.49
CA PRO A 190 -0.41 3.08 16.24
C PRO A 190 -1.67 2.78 17.04
N VAL A 191 -2.75 2.40 16.36
CA VAL A 191 -3.94 1.84 17.01
C VAL A 191 -3.84 0.33 16.91
N ARG A 192 -4.01 -0.35 18.04
CA ARG A 192 -3.80 -1.80 18.14
C ARG A 192 -5.06 -2.47 18.67
N ARG A 193 -5.36 -3.64 18.15
CA ARG A 193 -6.37 -4.56 18.68
C ARG A 193 -5.78 -5.95 18.72
N GLU A 194 -6.00 -6.68 19.81
CA GLU A 194 -5.66 -8.09 19.84
C GLU A 194 -6.52 -8.86 18.84
N VAL A 195 -5.93 -9.89 18.24
CA VAL A 195 -6.59 -10.78 17.31
C VAL A 195 -5.98 -12.17 17.44
N ASP A 196 -6.77 -13.20 17.18
CA ASP A 196 -6.27 -14.54 16.96
C ASP A 196 -5.87 -14.70 15.49
N ASP A 197 -6.16 -15.86 14.91
CA ASP A 197 -6.17 -16.06 13.46
C ASP A 197 -7.19 -15.09 12.82
N PHE A 198 -6.90 -14.66 11.59
CA PHE A 198 -7.70 -13.68 10.87
C PHE A 198 -8.18 -14.27 9.55
N ASP A 199 -9.48 -14.22 9.30
CA ASP A 199 -10.12 -14.49 8.02
C ASP A 199 -11.14 -13.36 7.81
N GLY A 200 -10.92 -12.50 6.83
CA GLY A 200 -11.74 -11.31 6.62
C GLY A 200 -11.13 -10.30 5.67
N SER A 201 -11.56 -9.05 5.80
CA SER A 201 -11.21 -7.97 4.88
C SER A 201 -10.54 -6.81 5.63
N LEU A 202 -9.54 -6.22 5.00
CA LEU A 202 -8.90 -4.96 5.41
C LEU A 202 -9.23 -3.87 4.39
N ARG A 203 -9.50 -2.65 4.83
CA ARG A 203 -9.92 -1.55 3.95
C ARG A 203 -9.24 -0.24 4.32
N ILE A 204 -8.83 0.50 3.31
CA ILE A 204 -8.28 1.85 3.44
C ILE A 204 -9.06 2.79 2.52
N SER A 205 -9.65 3.84 3.09
CA SER A 205 -10.35 4.88 2.33
C SER A 205 -9.71 6.24 2.60
N ARG A 206 -9.54 7.06 1.56
CA ARG A 206 -9.03 8.44 1.66
C ARG A 206 -10.07 9.43 1.15
N LYS A 207 -10.31 10.48 1.93
CA LYS A 207 -11.10 11.67 1.55
C LYS A 207 -10.33 12.94 1.89
N GLY A 208 -9.94 13.70 0.87
CA GLY A 208 -8.92 14.73 0.96
C GLY A 208 -7.63 14.19 1.58
N ILE A 209 -7.16 14.84 2.64
CA ILE A 209 -5.95 14.42 3.38
C ILE A 209 -6.22 13.37 4.47
N ARG A 210 -7.47 12.92 4.65
CA ARG A 210 -7.85 12.02 5.75
C ARG A 210 -7.95 10.59 5.25
N ALA A 211 -7.11 9.72 5.79
CA ALA A 211 -7.16 8.28 5.56
C ALA A 211 -7.85 7.58 6.75
N THR A 212 -8.77 6.67 6.47
CA THR A 212 -9.43 5.81 7.46
C THR A 212 -9.10 4.37 7.15
N THR A 213 -8.70 3.63 8.18
CA THR A 213 -8.38 2.20 8.11
C THR A 213 -9.48 1.43 8.83
N MET A 214 -9.93 0.33 8.23
CA MET A 214 -11.04 -0.48 8.72
C MET A 214 -10.73 -1.96 8.52
N PHE A 215 -11.44 -2.80 9.26
CA PHE A 215 -11.40 -4.24 9.08
C PHE A 215 -12.79 -4.83 9.33
N ARG A 216 -12.97 -6.07 8.89
CA ARG A 216 -14.17 -6.87 9.14
C ARG A 216 -13.79 -8.34 9.09
N LYS A 217 -14.26 -9.16 10.04
CA LYS A 217 -14.05 -10.61 9.94
C LYS A 217 -15.07 -11.24 9.00
N LYS A 218 -14.74 -12.38 8.41
CA LYS A 218 -15.66 -13.16 7.58
C LYS A 218 -16.95 -13.47 8.33
N GLY A 219 -18.08 -13.26 7.67
CA GLY A 219 -19.41 -13.42 8.25
C GLY A 219 -19.91 -12.20 9.05
N GLU A 220 -19.06 -11.23 9.37
CA GLU A 220 -19.51 -9.95 9.92
C GLU A 220 -20.08 -9.06 8.80
N SER A 221 -21.16 -8.34 9.08
CA SER A 221 -21.77 -7.40 8.12
C SER A 221 -21.13 -6.02 8.17
N GLU A 222 -20.73 -5.56 9.36
CA GLU A 222 -20.28 -4.20 9.62
C GLU A 222 -18.76 -4.03 9.56
N TRP A 223 -18.31 -2.92 8.97
CA TRP A 223 -16.92 -2.50 9.03
C TRP A 223 -16.59 -1.87 10.37
N LYS A 224 -15.52 -2.34 11.01
CA LYS A 224 -14.99 -1.78 12.26
C LYS A 224 -13.85 -0.84 11.93
N GLU A 225 -13.93 0.40 12.39
CA GLU A 225 -12.84 1.35 12.27
C GLU A 225 -11.64 0.92 13.14
N LEU A 226 -10.46 0.94 12.54
CA LEU A 226 -9.19 0.66 13.19
C LEU A 226 -8.44 1.96 13.52
N GLY A 227 -8.46 2.96 12.64
CA GLY A 227 -7.81 4.24 12.90
C GLY A 227 -7.99 5.27 11.80
N ARG A 228 -7.82 6.55 12.17
CA ARG A 228 -7.87 7.71 11.28
C ARG A 228 -6.55 8.47 11.32
N PHE A 229 -6.07 8.83 10.14
CA PHE A 229 -4.77 9.45 9.95
C PHE A 229 -4.84 10.60 8.95
N VAL A 230 -3.84 11.46 8.99
CA VAL A 230 -3.65 12.53 8.01
C VAL A 230 -2.46 12.16 7.14
N GLN A 231 -2.67 12.07 5.83
CA GLN A 231 -1.65 11.79 4.83
C GLN A 231 -1.71 12.88 3.76
N GLN A 232 -0.55 13.47 3.44
CA GLN A 232 -0.45 14.53 2.43
C GLN A 232 0.03 14.03 1.06
N ALA A 233 0.51 12.79 1.00
CA ALA A 233 0.89 12.11 -0.23
C ALA A 233 -0.18 12.27 -1.31
N ASN A 234 0.20 12.79 -2.48
CA ASN A 234 -0.74 12.98 -3.58
C ASN A 234 -1.05 11.66 -4.28
N GLU A 235 -0.01 10.84 -4.48
CA GLU A 235 -0.01 9.60 -5.25
C GLU A 235 0.53 8.47 -4.38
N VAL A 236 -0.21 7.36 -4.31
CA VAL A 236 0.14 6.24 -3.45
C VAL A 236 0.13 4.91 -4.20
N LEU A 237 1.14 4.09 -3.95
CA LEU A 237 1.18 2.69 -4.38
C LEU A 237 0.60 1.78 -3.32
N VAL A 238 -0.06 0.72 -3.77
CA VAL A 238 -0.56 -0.35 -2.92
C VAL A 238 0.52 -1.42 -2.82
N THR A 239 0.77 -1.93 -1.61
CA THR A 239 1.58 -3.14 -1.45
C THR A 239 0.94 -4.15 -0.50
N LEU A 240 1.09 -5.42 -0.83
CA LEU A 240 0.67 -6.58 -0.06
C LEU A 240 1.91 -7.41 0.24
N ARG A 241 2.15 -7.76 1.51
CA ARG A 241 3.39 -8.43 1.92
C ARG A 241 3.18 -9.41 3.06
N ALA A 242 3.98 -10.48 3.05
CA ALA A 242 4.21 -11.32 4.21
C ALA A 242 5.72 -11.41 4.54
N GLN A 243 6.05 -11.56 5.82
CA GLN A 243 7.42 -11.78 6.29
C GLN A 243 7.47 -12.47 7.66
N ASN A 244 8.57 -13.17 7.94
CA ASN A 244 8.75 -13.92 9.19
C ASN A 244 9.65 -13.23 10.25
N PHE A 245 9.91 -11.94 10.09
CA PHE A 245 10.80 -11.16 10.96
C PHE A 245 10.37 -9.71 11.04
N ALA A 246 10.59 -9.05 12.18
CA ALA A 246 10.56 -7.60 12.30
C ALA A 246 11.98 -7.01 12.13
N PRO A 247 12.14 -5.72 11.77
CA PRO A 247 13.46 -5.11 11.59
C PRO A 247 14.40 -5.17 12.80
N ARG A 248 13.89 -5.48 14.01
CA ARG A 248 14.71 -5.58 15.23
C ARG A 248 15.13 -7.01 15.56
N ARG A 249 14.68 -8.01 14.80
CA ARG A 249 15.01 -9.41 15.05
C ARG A 249 16.44 -9.68 14.59
N LYS A 250 17.26 -10.17 15.52
CA LYS A 250 18.68 -10.48 15.28
C LYS A 250 18.94 -11.96 15.01
N GLU A 251 18.04 -12.83 15.46
CA GLU A 251 18.13 -14.27 15.29
C GLU A 251 16.77 -14.86 14.93
N ILE A 252 16.81 -15.90 14.08
CA ILE A 252 15.63 -16.61 13.60
C ILE A 252 15.93 -18.10 13.46
N GLY A 253 15.08 -18.96 14.03
CA GLY A 253 15.11 -20.40 13.77
C GLY A 253 13.99 -20.83 12.81
N ALA A 254 12.80 -20.22 12.89
CA ALA A 254 11.67 -20.39 11.95
C ALA A 254 11.49 -21.85 11.50
N GLY A 255 11.25 -22.75 12.45
CA GLY A 255 11.11 -24.19 12.17
C GLY A 255 9.83 -24.58 11.40
N SER A 256 8.96 -23.63 11.09
CA SER A 256 7.75 -23.85 10.29
C SER A 256 7.47 -22.62 9.43
N PRO A 257 6.90 -22.79 8.23
CA PRO A 257 6.58 -21.68 7.36
C PRO A 257 5.42 -20.86 7.95
N PHE A 258 5.48 -19.54 7.77
CA PHE A 258 4.34 -18.64 7.94
C PHE A 258 3.66 -18.43 6.59
N ILE A 259 2.34 -18.61 6.56
CA ILE A 259 1.55 -18.58 5.33
C ILE A 259 0.50 -17.48 5.44
N VAL A 260 0.43 -16.66 4.40
CA VAL A 260 -0.60 -15.64 4.21
C VAL A 260 -1.29 -15.88 2.88
N VAL A 261 -2.60 -15.68 2.86
CA VAL A 261 -3.42 -15.75 1.66
C VAL A 261 -4.13 -14.41 1.44
N PHE A 262 -4.19 -13.98 0.18
CA PHE A 262 -5.03 -12.89 -0.28
C PHE A 262 -5.99 -13.42 -1.36
N ASP A 263 -7.28 -13.15 -1.21
CA ASP A 263 -8.34 -13.68 -2.09
C ASP A 263 -8.79 -12.65 -3.12
N ASN A 264 -9.03 -11.41 -2.70
CA ASN A 264 -9.46 -10.34 -3.60
C ASN A 264 -8.80 -9.02 -3.22
N PHE A 265 -8.32 -8.27 -4.21
CA PHE A 265 -8.04 -6.85 -4.11
C PHE A 265 -9.10 -6.08 -4.89
N ILE A 266 -9.79 -5.13 -4.24
CA ILE A 266 -10.91 -4.41 -4.85
C ILE A 266 -10.68 -2.90 -4.69
N ILE A 267 -10.89 -2.17 -5.78
CA ILE A 267 -11.00 -0.71 -5.77
C ILE A 267 -12.48 -0.34 -5.85
N ASN A 268 -13.05 0.06 -4.71
CA ASN A 268 -14.47 0.44 -4.61
C ASN A 268 -14.75 1.80 -5.26
N SER A 269 -13.79 2.73 -5.17
CA SER A 269 -13.84 4.05 -5.81
C SER A 269 -12.44 4.65 -5.91
N ALA A 270 -12.20 5.46 -6.93
CA ALA A 270 -11.00 6.28 -7.03
C ALA A 270 -11.28 7.52 -7.91
N ASP A 271 -10.69 8.66 -7.55
CA ASP A 271 -10.70 9.88 -8.37
C ASP A 271 -9.87 9.66 -9.64
N ALA A 272 -8.68 9.08 -9.49
CA ALA A 272 -7.80 8.76 -10.61
C ALA A 272 -6.85 7.59 -10.29
N ILE A 273 -6.49 6.85 -11.33
CA ILE A 273 -5.46 5.80 -11.32
C ILE A 273 -4.41 6.18 -12.36
N ILE A 274 -3.14 6.12 -11.98
CA ILE A 274 -1.99 6.45 -12.83
C ILE A 274 -1.20 5.17 -13.06
N GLU A 275 -1.14 4.70 -14.30
CA GLU A 275 -0.26 3.61 -14.69
C GLU A 275 1.20 4.07 -14.62
N GLN A 276 2.09 3.24 -14.07
CA GLN A 276 3.51 3.55 -14.06
C GLN A 276 4.15 3.06 -15.35
N GLU A 277 4.92 3.92 -16.01
CA GLU A 277 5.81 3.50 -17.10
C GLU A 277 6.87 2.55 -16.52
N ILE A 278 6.76 1.27 -16.87
CA ILE A 278 7.70 0.21 -16.51
C ILE A 278 9.00 0.40 -17.31
#